data_AF-A0A8S3J7K9-F1
#
_entry.id   AF-A0A8S3J7K9-F1
#
_cell.length_a   1.000
_cell.length_b   1.000
_cell.length_c   1.000
_cell.angle_alpha   90.00
_cell.angle_beta   90.00
_cell.angle_gamma   90.00
#
_symmetry.space_group_name_H-M   'P 1'
#
loop_
_entity.id
_entity.type
_entity.pdbx_description
1 polymer ?
#
loop_
_entity_poly.entity_id
_entity_poly.type
_entity_poly.pdbx_seq_one_letter_code
_entity_poly.pdbx_strand_id
1 'polypeptide(L)'
;LCILLDSYTECYNEAQKRLMHHFELIERILHERQTIKERINELYHWLLSSIENNFFSKPLSLKRSKLDEQIISFRQFHAQLRTRQYSFDSDINTKINLEQLFDNNDRHTLKLIDQYIHSLNEKSNQYNEYINRLSSRLNEFHLEHTHLIDTYSNYIRLYVEQIKQNNDLNFSALELLLNNDQDLVIDLALYHRLV
;
A
#
# COMPACT_ATOMS: atom_id res chain seq x y z
N LEU A 1 15.91 -66.29 39.88
CA LEU A 1 16.62 -65.01 40.16
C LEU A 1 17.05 -64.32 38.86
N CYS A 2 17.79 -64.97 37.95
CA CYS A 2 18.25 -64.35 36.69
C CYS A 2 17.10 -63.81 35.80
N ILE A 3 16.04 -64.59 35.59
CA ILE A 3 14.86 -64.17 34.78
C ILE A 3 14.17 -62.91 35.34
N LEU A 4 14.16 -62.75 36.67
CA LEU A 4 13.59 -61.57 37.33
C LEU A 4 14.51 -60.34 37.19
N LEU A 5 15.83 -60.54 37.16
CA LEU A 5 16.80 -59.48 36.89
C LEU A 5 16.72 -59.00 35.43
N ASP A 6 16.56 -59.93 34.49
CA ASP A 6 16.45 -59.62 33.05
C ASP A 6 15.18 -58.82 32.76
N SER A 7 14.03 -59.24 33.31
CA SER A 7 12.76 -58.51 33.19
C SER A 7 12.81 -57.12 33.84
N TYR A 8 13.48 -56.98 34.99
CA TYR A 8 13.66 -55.67 35.64
C TYR A 8 14.54 -54.74 34.80
N THR A 9 15.61 -55.28 34.21
CA THR A 9 16.53 -54.52 33.35
C THR A 9 15.84 -54.05 32.07
N GLU A 10 14.99 -54.89 31.47
CA GLU A 10 14.19 -54.53 30.30
C GLU A 10 13.17 -53.41 30.61
N CYS A 11 12.46 -53.52 31.75
CA CYS A 11 11.53 -52.49 32.20
C CYS A 11 12.24 -51.15 32.49
N TYR A 12 13.41 -51.20 33.13
CA TYR A 12 14.24 -50.02 33.38
C TYR A 12 14.70 -49.35 32.09
N ASN A 13 15.21 -50.13 31.12
CA ASN A 13 15.65 -49.63 29.83
C ASN A 13 14.50 -49.01 29.02
N GLU A 14 13.31 -49.61 29.07
CA GLU A 14 12.11 -49.08 28.41
C GLU A 14 11.64 -47.76 29.06
N ALA A 15 11.64 -47.69 30.40
CA ALA A 15 11.35 -46.44 31.12
C ALA A 15 12.35 -45.33 30.77
N GLN A 16 13.64 -45.66 30.70
CA GLN A 16 14.70 -44.72 30.33
C GLN A 16 14.53 -44.22 28.89
N LYS A 17 14.20 -45.09 27.93
CA LYS A 17 13.90 -44.70 26.54
C LYS A 17 12.70 -43.76 26.45
N ARG A 18 11.61 -44.09 27.15
CA ARG A 18 10.42 -43.23 27.19
C ARG A 18 10.74 -41.87 27.79
N LEU A 19 11.51 -41.83 28.87
CA LEU A 19 11.92 -40.60 29.52
C LEU A 19 12.78 -39.72 28.60
N MET A 20 13.73 -40.33 27.88
CA MET A 20 14.54 -39.63 26.88
C MET A 20 13.68 -39.06 25.74
N HIS A 21 12.77 -39.85 25.19
CA HIS A 21 11.85 -39.40 24.15
C HIS A 21 10.98 -38.21 24.60
N HIS A 22 10.50 -38.21 25.86
CA HIS A 22 9.75 -37.07 26.39
C HIS A 22 10.63 -35.82 26.55
N PHE A 23 11.90 -35.96 26.95
CA PHE A 23 12.81 -34.82 27.01
C PHE A 23 13.03 -34.19 25.64
N GLU A 24 13.31 -35.01 24.61
CA GLU A 24 13.49 -34.52 23.23
C GLU A 24 12.22 -33.80 22.72
N LEU A 25 11.04 -34.32 23.07
CA LEU A 25 9.76 -33.71 22.71
C LEU A 25 9.54 -32.37 23.42
N ILE A 26 9.87 -32.28 24.71
CA ILE A 26 9.77 -31.03 25.48
C ILE A 26 10.74 -29.98 24.91
N GLU A 27 11.98 -30.36 24.60
CA GLU A 27 12.96 -29.45 24.00
C GLU A 27 12.46 -28.90 22.65
N ARG A 28 11.89 -29.77 21.80
CA ARG A 28 11.29 -29.35 20.54
C ARG A 28 10.14 -28.36 20.75
N ILE A 29 9.23 -28.65 21.68
CA ILE A 29 8.10 -27.76 22.01
C ILE A 29 8.59 -26.40 22.51
N LEU A 30 9.60 -26.38 23.38
CA LEU A 30 10.17 -25.13 23.91
C LEU A 30 10.83 -24.31 22.80
N HIS A 31 11.56 -24.97 21.91
CA HIS A 31 12.19 -24.32 20.76
C HIS A 31 11.14 -23.71 19.83
N GLU A 32 10.13 -24.49 19.43
CA GLU A 32 9.04 -23.99 18.57
C GLU A 32 8.29 -22.83 19.22
N ARG A 33 7.99 -22.92 20.53
CA ARG A 33 7.36 -21.82 21.27
C ARG A 33 8.20 -20.54 21.21
N GLN A 34 9.51 -20.64 21.42
CA GLN A 34 10.40 -19.49 21.40
C GLN A 34 10.45 -18.86 20.00
N THR A 35 10.57 -19.68 18.95
CA THR A 35 10.58 -19.19 17.56
C THR A 35 9.28 -18.47 17.20
N ILE A 36 8.13 -19.03 17.54
CA ILE A 36 6.84 -18.36 17.26
C ILE A 36 6.73 -17.05 18.04
N LYS A 37 7.19 -17.02 19.30
CA LYS A 37 7.18 -15.80 20.12
C LYS A 37 8.04 -14.69 19.52
N GLU A 38 9.22 -15.05 18.99
CA GLU A 38 10.07 -14.11 18.27
C GLU A 38 9.37 -13.57 17.02
N ARG A 39 8.70 -14.43 16.24
CA ARG A 39 7.90 -14.00 15.07
C ARG A 39 6.76 -13.07 15.42
N ILE A 40 6.02 -13.34 16.50
CA ILE A 40 4.95 -12.46 16.99
C ILE A 40 5.52 -11.08 17.32
N ASN A 41 6.62 -11.02 18.07
CA ASN A 41 7.23 -9.76 18.45
C ASN A 41 7.81 -9.00 17.24
N GLU A 42 8.47 -9.69 16.32
CA GLU A 42 9.00 -9.11 15.08
C GLU A 42 7.90 -8.44 14.25
N LEU A 43 6.78 -9.16 14.02
CA LEU A 43 5.66 -8.61 13.27
C LEU A 43 5.01 -7.43 14.01
N TYR A 44 4.79 -7.57 15.32
CA TYR A 44 4.19 -6.52 16.13
C TYR A 44 5.01 -5.22 16.11
N HIS A 45 6.32 -5.31 16.33
CA HIS A 45 7.20 -4.13 16.27
C HIS A 45 7.29 -3.53 14.88
N TRP A 46 7.32 -4.36 13.83
CA TRP A 46 7.28 -3.87 12.46
C TRP A 46 5.97 -3.11 12.17
N LEU A 47 4.82 -3.62 12.62
CA LEU A 47 3.53 -2.95 12.47
C LEU A 47 3.48 -1.62 13.22
N LEU A 48 3.97 -1.55 14.45
CA LEU A 48 4.06 -0.29 15.21
C LEU A 48 4.88 0.76 14.46
N SER A 49 6.08 0.39 14.00
CA SER A 49 6.93 1.30 13.20
C SER A 49 6.28 1.72 11.88
N SER A 50 5.45 0.85 11.30
CA SER A 50 4.73 1.11 10.05
C SER A 50 3.55 2.07 10.24
N ILE A 51 2.90 2.04 11.40
CA ILE A 51 1.82 2.96 11.75
C ILE A 51 2.39 4.37 12.02
N GLU A 52 3.55 4.47 12.66
CA GLU A 52 4.25 5.74 12.88
C GLU A 52 4.74 6.36 11.58
N ASN A 53 5.01 5.54 10.56
CA ASN A 53 5.26 6.02 9.22
C ASN A 53 3.97 6.64 8.65
N ASN A 54 3.94 7.98 8.66
CA ASN A 54 2.89 8.90 8.21
C ASN A 54 2.53 8.81 6.70
N PHE A 55 2.51 7.60 6.14
CA PHE A 55 2.26 7.38 4.73
C PHE A 55 0.86 7.88 4.32
N PHE A 56 -0.15 7.53 5.13
CA PHE A 56 -1.56 7.84 4.87
C PHE A 56 -1.96 9.28 5.23
N SER A 57 -1.14 10.00 6.00
CA SER A 57 -1.46 11.36 6.46
C SER A 57 -0.87 12.45 5.56
N LYS A 58 0.07 12.11 4.67
CA LYS A 58 0.68 13.08 3.75
C LYS A 58 -0.25 13.34 2.55
N PRO A 59 -0.47 14.62 2.18
CA PRO A 59 -1.23 14.93 0.98
C PRO A 59 -0.51 14.44 -0.29
N LEU A 60 -1.29 14.01 -1.27
CA LEU A 60 -0.78 13.65 -2.58
C LEU A 60 -0.30 14.90 -3.33
N SER A 61 0.80 14.76 -4.06
CA SER A 61 1.37 15.82 -4.87
C SER A 61 0.58 16.02 -6.16
N LEU A 62 0.37 17.28 -6.56
CA LEU A 62 -0.16 17.62 -7.89
C LEU A 62 0.90 17.52 -8.99
N LYS A 63 2.19 17.55 -8.64
CA LYS A 63 3.28 17.30 -9.59
C LYS A 63 3.34 15.82 -9.93
N ARG A 64 3.24 15.48 -11.23
CA ARG A 64 3.15 14.09 -11.70
C ARG A 64 4.30 13.20 -11.24
N SER A 65 5.54 13.64 -11.41
CA SER A 65 6.73 12.86 -10.99
C SER A 65 6.69 12.49 -9.51
N LYS A 66 6.37 13.47 -8.64
CA LYS A 66 6.28 13.25 -7.19
C LYS A 66 5.05 12.41 -6.81
N LEU A 67 3.93 12.53 -7.55
CA LEU A 67 2.77 11.66 -7.37
C LEU A 67 3.13 10.20 -7.70
N ASP A 68 3.83 9.96 -8.81
CA ASP A 68 4.25 8.63 -9.21
C ASP A 68 5.20 8.00 -8.17
N GLU A 69 6.14 8.77 -7.60
CA GLU A 69 6.98 8.33 -6.47
C GLU A 69 6.15 7.96 -5.21
N GLN A 70 5.14 8.77 -4.87
CA GLN A 70 4.21 8.47 -3.78
C GLN A 70 3.41 7.18 -4.05
N ILE A 71 2.99 6.95 -5.30
CA ILE A 71 2.28 5.73 -5.69
C ILE A 71 3.21 4.50 -5.62
N ILE A 72 4.45 4.63 -6.07
CA ILE A 72 5.43 3.52 -6.01
C ILE A 72 5.72 3.14 -4.56
N SER A 73 6.02 4.13 -3.70
CA SER A 73 6.27 3.90 -2.28
C SER A 73 5.06 3.29 -1.55
N PHE A 74 3.85 3.73 -1.87
CA PHE A 74 2.61 3.11 -1.39
C PHE A 74 2.52 1.64 -1.77
N ARG A 75 2.72 1.32 -3.06
CA ARG A 75 2.60 -0.04 -3.58
C ARG A 75 3.64 -0.97 -2.97
N GLN A 76 4.87 -0.48 -2.77
CA GLN A 76 5.93 -1.21 -2.08
C GLN A 76 5.53 -1.52 -0.63
N PHE A 77 5.04 -0.52 0.11
CA PHE A 77 4.55 -0.74 1.47
C PHE A 77 3.42 -1.77 1.52
N HIS A 78 2.43 -1.64 0.65
CA HIS A 78 1.29 -2.57 0.61
C HIS A 78 1.70 -4.00 0.22
N ALA A 79 2.68 -4.16 -0.66
CA ALA A 79 3.25 -5.46 -0.98
C ALA A 79 3.99 -6.07 0.23
N GLN A 80 4.79 -5.27 0.93
CA GLN A 80 5.49 -5.70 2.14
C GLN A 80 4.53 -6.15 3.24
N LEU A 81 3.44 -5.40 3.46
CA LEU A 81 2.38 -5.77 4.42
C LEU A 81 1.81 -7.16 4.12
N ARG A 82 1.43 -7.40 2.86
CA ARG A 82 0.90 -8.70 2.43
C ARG A 82 1.92 -9.81 2.61
N THR A 83 3.16 -9.63 2.13
CA THR A 83 4.20 -10.65 2.25
C THR A 83 4.49 -11.01 3.71
N ARG A 84 4.56 -10.01 4.60
CA ARG A 84 4.80 -10.26 6.03
C ARG A 84 3.63 -10.96 6.69
N GLN A 85 2.40 -10.59 6.36
CA GLN A 85 1.20 -11.28 6.84
C GLN A 85 1.21 -12.75 6.40
N TYR A 86 1.42 -13.03 5.10
CA TYR A 86 1.48 -14.41 4.61
C TYR A 86 2.62 -15.23 5.24
N SER A 87 3.80 -14.62 5.39
CA SER A 87 4.92 -15.28 6.07
C SER A 87 4.59 -15.60 7.52
N PHE A 88 3.94 -14.68 8.22
CA PHE A 88 3.54 -14.88 9.60
C PHE A 88 2.48 -15.97 9.75
N ASP A 89 1.44 -15.93 8.92
CA ASP A 89 0.38 -16.96 8.90
C ASP A 89 0.97 -18.36 8.64
N SER A 90 1.99 -18.45 7.78
CA SER A 90 2.73 -19.69 7.54
C SER A 90 3.55 -20.13 8.76
N ASP A 91 4.25 -19.19 9.41
CA ASP A 91 5.13 -19.47 10.55
C ASP A 91 4.35 -19.90 11.80
N ILE A 92 3.16 -19.33 12.02
CA ILE A 92 2.28 -19.69 13.15
C ILE A 92 1.49 -20.97 12.90
N ASN A 93 1.37 -21.43 11.65
CA ASN A 93 0.62 -22.64 11.32
C ASN A 93 1.48 -23.91 11.53
N THR A 94 1.83 -24.17 12.79
CA THR A 94 2.63 -25.33 13.18
C THR A 94 1.75 -26.56 13.43
N LYS A 95 2.36 -27.76 13.38
CA LYS A 95 1.66 -29.03 13.64
C LYS A 95 1.34 -29.27 15.13
N ILE A 96 1.92 -28.46 16.02
CA ILE A 96 1.71 -28.54 17.46
C ILE A 96 0.44 -27.77 17.82
N ASN A 97 -0.31 -28.25 18.81
CA ASN A 97 -1.51 -27.56 19.27
C ASN A 97 -1.15 -26.16 19.82
N LEU A 98 -1.46 -25.13 19.03
CA LEU A 98 -1.17 -23.72 19.31
C LEU A 98 -1.80 -23.22 20.60
N GLU A 99 -2.92 -23.80 21.05
CA GLU A 99 -3.59 -23.37 22.28
C GLU A 99 -2.73 -23.62 23.53
N GLN A 100 -1.83 -24.59 23.49
CA GLN A 100 -0.93 -24.92 24.61
C GLN A 100 0.39 -24.13 24.57
N LEU A 101 0.71 -23.50 23.43
CA LEU A 101 1.97 -22.78 23.22
C LEU A 101 1.90 -21.31 23.66
N PHE A 102 0.71 -20.70 23.56
CA PHE A 102 0.52 -19.27 23.81
C PHE A 102 -0.01 -18.98 25.21
N ASP A 103 0.70 -18.07 25.89
CA ASP A 103 0.19 -17.45 27.11
C ASP A 103 -0.83 -16.33 26.80
N ASN A 104 -1.41 -15.76 27.85
CA ASN A 104 -2.40 -14.68 27.70
C ASN A 104 -1.82 -13.43 27.02
N ASN A 105 -0.53 -13.16 27.20
CA ASN A 105 0.13 -12.01 26.59
C ASN A 105 0.34 -12.24 25.09
N ASP A 106 0.79 -13.43 24.70
CA ASP A 106 0.94 -13.81 23.29
C ASP A 106 -0.41 -13.71 22.57
N ARG A 107 -1.49 -14.22 23.17
CA ARG A 107 -2.87 -14.11 22.64
C ARG A 107 -3.35 -12.67 22.53
N HIS A 108 -2.99 -11.81 23.48
CA HIS A 108 -3.32 -10.38 23.42
C HIS A 108 -2.56 -9.70 22.26
N THR A 109 -1.27 -9.98 22.12
CA THR A 109 -0.45 -9.42 21.03
C THR A 109 -0.96 -9.86 19.66
N LEU A 110 -1.34 -11.13 19.48
CA LEU A 110 -1.97 -11.63 18.25
C LEU A 110 -3.23 -10.84 17.89
N LYS A 111 -4.12 -10.58 18.86
CA LYS A 111 -5.31 -9.74 18.63
C LYS A 111 -4.96 -8.32 18.20
N LEU A 112 -3.90 -7.73 18.77
CA LEU A 112 -3.44 -6.40 18.35
C LEU A 112 -2.86 -6.42 16.92
N ILE A 113 -2.10 -7.45 16.58
CA ILE A 113 -1.58 -7.66 15.22
C ILE A 113 -2.75 -7.72 14.23
N ASP A 114 -3.78 -8.52 14.50
CA ASP A 114 -4.97 -8.64 13.65
C ASP A 114 -5.66 -7.29 13.46
N GLN A 115 -5.86 -6.54 14.56
CA GLN A 115 -6.45 -5.21 14.52
C GLN A 115 -5.63 -4.22 13.69
N TYR A 116 -4.30 -4.24 13.84
CA TYR A 116 -3.41 -3.36 13.08
C TYR A 116 -3.38 -3.71 11.60
N ILE A 117 -3.29 -4.99 11.25
CA ILE A 117 -3.34 -5.44 9.86
C ILE A 117 -4.66 -5.03 9.22
N HIS A 118 -5.78 -5.26 9.92
CA HIS A 118 -7.10 -4.86 9.44
C HIS A 118 -7.18 -3.35 9.17
N SER A 119 -6.77 -2.51 10.14
CA SER A 119 -6.78 -1.06 9.97
C SER A 119 -5.85 -0.58 8.84
N LEU A 120 -4.66 -1.17 8.71
CA LEU A 120 -3.74 -0.83 7.62
C LEU A 120 -4.30 -1.22 6.24
N ASN A 121 -4.99 -2.36 6.14
CA ASN A 121 -5.66 -2.77 4.90
C ASN A 121 -6.82 -1.82 4.55
N GLU A 122 -7.64 -1.40 5.52
CA GLU A 122 -8.69 -0.41 5.29
C GLU A 122 -8.11 0.93 4.81
N LYS A 123 -7.08 1.44 5.50
CA LYS A 123 -6.38 2.67 5.11
C LYS A 123 -5.76 2.55 3.71
N SER A 124 -5.18 1.39 3.40
CA SER A 124 -4.62 1.07 2.07
C SER A 124 -5.68 1.15 0.98
N ASN A 125 -6.86 0.60 1.23
CA ASN A 125 -7.99 0.66 0.28
C ASN A 125 -8.48 2.09 0.07
N GLN A 126 -8.68 2.85 1.15
CA GLN A 126 -9.08 4.26 1.07
C GLN A 126 -8.04 5.11 0.32
N TYR A 127 -6.75 4.90 0.59
CA TYR A 127 -5.68 5.63 -0.07
C TYR A 127 -5.56 5.27 -1.55
N ASN A 128 -5.80 4.00 -1.92
CA ASN A 128 -5.89 3.57 -3.32
C ASN A 128 -7.02 4.29 -4.06
N GLU A 129 -8.22 4.35 -3.47
CA GLU A 129 -9.33 5.10 -4.06
C GLU A 129 -8.97 6.58 -4.25
N TYR A 130 -8.32 7.18 -3.26
CA TYR A 130 -7.89 8.57 -3.33
C TYR A 130 -6.86 8.80 -4.46
N ILE A 131 -5.85 7.93 -4.59
CA ILE A 131 -4.89 7.95 -5.69
C ILE A 131 -5.60 7.86 -7.04
N ASN A 132 -6.54 6.92 -7.20
CA ASN A 132 -7.22 6.69 -8.46
C ASN A 132 -8.05 7.91 -8.87
N ARG A 133 -8.81 8.48 -7.93
CA ARG A 133 -9.59 9.71 -8.18
C ARG A 133 -8.70 10.87 -8.57
N LEU A 134 -7.62 11.11 -7.84
CA LEU A 134 -6.68 12.20 -8.16
C LEU A 134 -6.00 11.99 -9.52
N SER A 135 -5.57 10.76 -9.80
CA SER A 135 -4.89 10.42 -11.06
C SER A 135 -5.81 10.59 -12.27
N SER A 136 -7.08 10.18 -12.16
CA SER A 136 -8.09 10.42 -13.19
C SER A 136 -8.29 11.91 -13.42
N ARG A 137 -8.47 12.68 -12.34
CA ARG A 137 -8.71 14.12 -12.41
C ARG A 137 -7.53 14.88 -13.02
N LEU A 138 -6.31 14.51 -12.67
CA LEU A 138 -5.09 15.09 -13.26
C LEU A 138 -4.97 14.74 -14.74
N ASN A 139 -5.27 13.50 -15.14
CA ASN A 139 -5.24 13.11 -16.54
C ASN A 139 -6.28 13.89 -17.37
N GLU A 140 -7.52 14.00 -16.88
CA GLU A 140 -8.58 14.83 -17.49
C GLU A 140 -8.11 16.28 -17.66
N PHE A 141 -7.59 16.87 -16.58
CA PHE A 141 -7.07 18.23 -16.59
C PHE A 141 -5.97 18.40 -17.66
N HIS A 142 -5.01 17.48 -17.71
CA HIS A 142 -3.93 17.54 -18.70
C HIS A 142 -4.44 17.41 -20.13
N LEU A 143 -5.43 16.53 -20.39
CA LEU A 143 -6.02 16.37 -21.73
C LEU A 143 -6.76 17.64 -22.17
N GLU A 144 -7.62 18.19 -21.32
CA GLU A 144 -8.37 19.42 -21.60
C GLU A 144 -7.44 20.60 -21.87
N HIS A 145 -6.40 20.76 -21.04
CA HIS A 145 -5.46 21.88 -21.19
C HIS A 145 -4.51 21.70 -22.38
N THR A 146 -4.12 20.48 -22.71
CA THR A 146 -3.32 20.21 -23.92
C THR A 146 -4.11 20.59 -25.17
N HIS A 147 -5.38 20.17 -25.25
CA HIS A 147 -6.26 20.55 -26.35
C HIS A 147 -6.43 22.07 -26.46
N LEU A 148 -6.60 22.75 -25.32
CA LEU A 148 -6.72 24.21 -25.27
C LEU A 148 -5.44 24.90 -25.77
N ILE A 149 -4.26 24.45 -25.30
CA ILE A 149 -2.95 24.98 -25.71
C ILE A 149 -2.73 24.77 -27.20
N ASP A 150 -3.02 23.57 -27.72
CA ASP A 150 -2.87 23.24 -29.14
C ASP A 150 -3.80 24.10 -30.01
N THR A 151 -5.04 24.29 -29.56
CA THR A 151 -6.02 25.13 -30.24
C THR A 151 -5.55 26.58 -30.31
N TYR A 152 -5.14 27.18 -29.18
CA TYR A 152 -4.64 28.56 -29.18
C TYR A 152 -3.31 28.70 -29.93
N SER A 153 -2.43 27.70 -29.88
CA SER A 153 -1.19 27.70 -30.65
C SER A 153 -1.46 27.70 -32.16
N ASN A 154 -2.46 26.92 -32.61
CA ASN A 154 -2.91 26.93 -34.00
C ASN A 154 -3.50 28.28 -34.41
N TYR A 155 -4.34 28.89 -33.56
CA TYR A 155 -4.88 30.23 -33.84
C TYR A 155 -3.76 31.27 -33.95
N ILE A 156 -2.83 31.30 -33.00
CA ILE A 156 -1.68 32.22 -33.05
C ILE A 156 -0.87 32.01 -34.33
N ARG A 157 -0.65 30.75 -34.75
CA ARG A 157 0.05 30.45 -36.01
C ARG A 157 -0.68 31.02 -37.22
N LEU A 158 -2.00 30.82 -37.31
CA LEU A 158 -2.82 31.35 -38.40
C LEU A 158 -2.81 32.88 -38.42
N TYR A 159 -2.93 33.53 -37.26
CA TYR A 159 -2.83 35.00 -37.16
C TYR A 159 -1.46 35.52 -37.63
N VAL A 160 -0.37 34.86 -37.21
CA VAL A 160 0.99 35.22 -37.64
C VAL A 160 1.17 35.04 -39.15
N GLU A 161 0.62 33.98 -39.73
CA GLU A 161 0.64 33.75 -41.19
C GLU A 161 -0.14 34.82 -41.95
N GLN A 162 -1.33 35.20 -41.48
CA GLN A 162 -2.13 36.26 -42.09
C GLN A 162 -1.43 37.63 -42.03
N ILE A 163 -0.81 37.98 -40.91
CA ILE A 163 -0.03 39.23 -40.78
C ILE A 163 1.18 39.23 -41.72
N LYS A 164 1.85 38.09 -41.88
CA LYS A 164 3.00 37.98 -42.82
C LYS A 164 2.59 38.03 -44.30
N GLN A 165 1.39 37.57 -44.63
CA GLN A 165 0.86 37.60 -45.99
C GLN A 165 0.30 38.99 -46.36
N ASN A 166 -0.25 39.72 -45.38
CA ASN A 166 -0.72 41.09 -45.55
C ASN A 166 0.31 42.10 -45.02
N ASN A 167 1.29 42.47 -45.85
CA ASN A 167 2.24 43.56 -45.55
C ASN A 167 1.57 44.94 -45.39
N ASP A 168 0.27 45.07 -45.71
CA ASP A 168 -0.53 46.28 -45.53
C ASP A 168 -1.67 45.99 -44.53
N LEU A 169 -1.43 46.26 -43.25
CA LEU A 169 -2.43 46.10 -42.18
C LEU A 169 -3.52 47.17 -42.29
N ASN A 170 -4.72 46.78 -42.73
CA ASN A 170 -5.94 47.52 -42.41
C ASN A 170 -6.58 46.88 -41.18
N PHE A 171 -6.36 47.49 -40.01
CA PHE A 171 -6.81 47.06 -38.68
C PHE A 171 -8.32 46.78 -38.59
N SER A 172 -9.11 47.26 -39.54
CA SER A 172 -10.57 47.14 -39.64
C SER A 172 -11.07 45.73 -39.97
N ALA A 173 -10.25 44.87 -40.59
CA ALA A 173 -10.63 43.46 -40.80
C ALA A 173 -10.53 42.61 -39.53
N LEU A 174 -9.62 42.98 -38.62
CA LEU A 174 -9.44 42.33 -37.30
C LEU A 174 -10.60 42.65 -36.35
N GLU A 175 -11.12 43.87 -36.39
CA GLU A 175 -12.29 44.29 -35.61
C GLU A 175 -13.59 43.58 -36.04
N LEU A 176 -13.72 43.24 -37.32
CA LEU A 176 -14.88 42.51 -37.85
C LEU A 176 -14.86 41.02 -37.49
N LEU A 177 -13.69 40.40 -37.33
CA LEU A 177 -13.60 39.00 -36.90
C LEU A 177 -13.84 38.86 -35.38
N LEU A 178 -13.30 39.77 -34.57
CA LEU A 178 -13.55 39.81 -33.12
C LEU A 178 -15.01 40.09 -32.75
N ASN A 179 -15.74 40.85 -33.58
CA ASN A 179 -17.16 41.17 -33.33
C ASN A 179 -18.14 40.13 -33.86
N ASN A 180 -17.73 39.23 -34.77
CA ASN A 180 -18.60 38.18 -35.30
C ASN A 180 -18.64 36.91 -34.42
N ASP A 181 -17.69 36.73 -33.50
CA ASP A 181 -17.68 35.60 -32.56
C ASP A 181 -18.50 35.91 -31.27
N GLN A 182 -19.72 36.44 -31.42
CA GLN A 182 -20.69 36.53 -30.31
C GLN A 182 -21.18 35.15 -29.82
N ASP A 183 -20.83 34.06 -30.51
CA ASP A 183 -21.09 32.68 -30.08
C ASP A 183 -20.03 32.13 -29.10
N LEU A 184 -18.96 32.89 -28.81
CA LEU A 184 -18.09 32.62 -27.67
C LEU A 184 -18.78 33.06 -26.37
N VAL A 185 -19.80 32.30 -25.98
CA VAL A 185 -20.10 32.14 -24.56
C VAL A 185 -18.88 31.43 -23.97
N ILE A 186 -17.86 32.22 -23.63
CA ILE A 186 -16.98 31.86 -22.52
C ILE A 186 -17.97 31.60 -21.39
N ASP A 187 -18.11 30.32 -21.05
CA ASP A 187 -18.95 29.90 -19.94
C ASP A 187 -18.34 30.55 -18.69
N LEU A 188 -18.78 31.78 -18.38
CA LEU A 188 -18.38 32.54 -17.21
C LEU A 188 -18.68 31.74 -15.93
N ALA A 189 -19.56 30.74 -16.02
CA ALA A 189 -19.79 29.76 -14.97
C ALA A 189 -18.58 28.82 -14.73
N LEU A 190 -17.77 28.51 -15.74
CA LEU A 190 -16.53 27.76 -15.60
C LEU A 190 -15.43 28.60 -14.93
N TYR A 191 -15.34 29.90 -15.26
CA TYR A 191 -14.38 30.81 -14.61
C TYR A 191 -14.73 31.05 -13.14
N HIS A 192 -16.02 31.26 -12.81
CA HIS A 192 -16.47 31.42 -11.42
C HIS A 192 -16.49 30.13 -10.58
N ARG A 193 -16.32 28.95 -11.20
CA ARG A 193 -16.11 27.69 -10.47
C ARG A 193 -14.64 27.41 -10.13
N LEU A 194 -13.71 28.13 -10.74
CA LEU A 194 -12.26 27.95 -10.57
C LEU A 194 -11.61 29.01 -9.66
N VAL A 195 -12.32 30.10 -9.35
CA VAL A 195 -11.94 31.14 -8.36
C VAL A 195 -12.74 30.94 -7.09
#